data_AF-A0A4R8T3P6-F1
#
_entry.id   AF-A0A4R8T3P6-F1
#
_cell.length_a   1.000
_cell.length_b   1.000
_cell.length_c   1.000
_cell.angle_alpha   90.00
_cell.angle_beta   90.00
_cell.angle_gamma   90.00
#
_symmetry.space_group_name_H-M   'P 1'
#
loop_
_entity.id
_entity.type
_entity.pdbx_description
1 polymer ?
#
loop_
_entity_poly.entity_id
_entity_poly.type
_entity_poly.pdbx_seq_one_letter_code
_entity_poly.pdbx_strand_id
1 'polypeptide(L)'
;MVAREASGPRLFQLNVARSLAAQLAVAVSQVHSQGYVHGDLHLGNLLLQLPSSLNNLSVEQLYAKFGAPELEPVVRLDGEPIPPSVGVPLHVVPPVWLGKASDEIDPSEANLLLNDFGVAFRPANEVRLVSYTPLVIRPPEAFFEPTTPLSFASDVWSLGCIIFELLAHRSLIDGLLAPQDEITAQQVHLQGPLPPDWWDRWEKRSKWFDMAGNALSNECDVWTWDRRFDEWVQKPRQSYGMEVIGKEEKVALLELLRWMLAWRPGERPSAEEVLGSTWMTRWALPAYDESRKAWTR
;
A
#
# COMPACT_ATOMS: atom_id res chain seq x y z
N MET A 1 -4.71 2.14 7.13
CA MET A 1 -5.54 0.95 7.44
C MET A 1 -5.36 0.60 8.91
N VAL A 2 -6.37 0.86 9.73
CA VAL A 2 -6.32 0.67 11.19
C VAL A 2 -6.14 -0.81 11.58
N ALA A 3 -6.57 -1.75 10.73
CA ALA A 3 -6.46 -3.18 11.00
C ALA A 3 -5.02 -3.69 11.22
N ARG A 4 -4.05 -3.21 10.42
CA ARG A 4 -2.63 -3.58 10.60
C ARG A 4 -2.04 -2.94 11.85
N GLU A 5 -2.45 -1.72 12.17
CA GLU A 5 -1.97 -1.02 13.37
C GLU A 5 -2.54 -1.63 14.67
N ALA A 6 -3.73 -2.22 14.59
CA ALA A 6 -4.38 -2.97 15.67
C ALA A 6 -3.82 -4.39 15.86
N SER A 7 -2.96 -4.86 14.96
CA SER A 7 -2.36 -6.20 14.99
C SER A 7 -0.95 -6.15 15.58
N GLY A 8 -0.66 -7.03 16.55
CA GLY A 8 0.69 -7.23 17.08
C GLY A 8 1.75 -7.47 15.99
N PRO A 9 1.56 -8.46 15.08
CA PRO A 9 2.48 -8.70 13.98
C PRO A 9 2.40 -7.67 12.85
N ARG A 10 1.33 -6.87 12.76
CA ARG A 10 1.03 -5.98 11.61
C ARG A 10 0.99 -6.70 10.26
N LEU A 11 0.63 -7.99 10.29
CA LEU A 11 0.57 -8.88 9.15
C LEU A 11 -0.84 -9.43 8.99
N PHE A 12 -1.20 -9.77 7.76
CA PHE A 12 -2.33 -10.66 7.48
C PHE A 12 -1.89 -12.12 7.50
N GLN A 13 -2.86 -13.01 7.77
CA GLN A 13 -2.71 -14.43 7.42
C GLN A 13 -2.29 -14.55 5.95
N LEU A 14 -1.42 -15.52 5.65
CA LEU A 14 -0.74 -15.54 4.35
C LEU A 14 -1.72 -15.70 3.18
N ASN A 15 -2.74 -16.55 3.33
CA ASN A 15 -3.78 -16.69 2.31
C ASN A 15 -4.64 -15.42 2.14
N VAL A 16 -4.93 -14.69 3.22
CA VAL A 16 -5.63 -13.40 3.18
C VAL A 16 -4.79 -12.37 2.45
N ALA A 17 -3.50 -12.26 2.75
CA ALA A 17 -2.59 -11.35 2.04
C ALA A 17 -2.56 -11.65 0.53
N ARG A 18 -2.42 -12.93 0.15
CA ARG A 18 -2.48 -13.41 -1.25
C ARG A 18 -3.80 -13.03 -1.92
N SER A 19 -4.92 -13.30 -1.25
CA SER A 19 -6.28 -12.99 -1.72
C SER A 19 -6.50 -11.49 -1.93
N LEU A 20 -6.09 -10.65 -0.98
CA LEU A 20 -6.18 -9.20 -1.08
C LEU A 20 -5.31 -8.64 -2.21
N ALA A 21 -4.10 -9.17 -2.39
CA ALA A 21 -3.22 -8.78 -3.49
C ALA A 21 -3.83 -9.11 -4.87
N ALA A 22 -4.42 -10.29 -5.01
CA ALA A 22 -5.14 -10.68 -6.22
C ALA A 22 -6.36 -9.79 -6.49
N GLN A 23 -7.19 -9.54 -5.48
CA GLN A 23 -8.36 -8.67 -5.61
C GLN A 23 -7.99 -7.26 -6.03
N LEU A 24 -6.94 -6.70 -5.44
CA LEU A 24 -6.44 -5.39 -5.81
C LEU A 24 -5.95 -5.36 -7.27
N ALA A 25 -5.18 -6.34 -7.70
CA ALA A 25 -4.72 -6.44 -9.09
C ALA A 25 -5.89 -6.58 -10.07
N VAL A 26 -6.93 -7.36 -9.72
CA VAL A 26 -8.16 -7.47 -10.51
C VAL A 26 -8.90 -6.13 -10.59
N ALA A 27 -9.06 -5.43 -9.47
CA ALA A 27 -9.71 -4.12 -9.44
C ALA A 27 -8.95 -3.09 -10.30
N VAL A 28 -7.63 -3.02 -10.18
CA VAL A 28 -6.79 -2.12 -10.99
C VAL A 28 -6.87 -2.49 -12.47
N SER A 29 -6.80 -3.78 -12.83
CA SER A 29 -6.96 -4.23 -14.21
C SER A 29 -8.32 -3.84 -14.80
N GLN A 30 -9.40 -3.95 -14.02
CA GLN A 30 -10.72 -3.50 -14.44
C GLN A 30 -10.77 -1.98 -14.65
N VAL A 31 -10.21 -1.18 -13.73
CA VAL A 31 -10.12 0.28 -13.87
C VAL A 31 -9.36 0.66 -15.14
N HIS A 32 -8.21 0.02 -15.39
CA HIS A 32 -7.38 0.24 -16.58
C HIS A 32 -8.11 -0.16 -17.86
N SER A 33 -8.86 -1.26 -17.85
CA SER A 33 -9.67 -1.70 -19.00
C SER A 33 -10.76 -0.69 -19.41
N GLN A 34 -11.21 0.15 -18.47
CA GLN A 34 -12.15 1.25 -18.73
C GLN A 34 -11.45 2.56 -19.15
N GLY A 35 -10.14 2.51 -19.36
CA GLY A 35 -9.30 3.63 -19.80
C GLY A 35 -8.93 4.61 -18.69
N TYR A 36 -9.13 4.23 -17.41
CA TYR A 36 -8.81 5.08 -16.27
C TYR A 36 -7.53 4.64 -15.56
N VAL A 37 -6.83 5.61 -15.02
CA VAL A 37 -5.77 5.46 -14.01
C VAL A 37 -6.35 5.92 -12.68
N HIS A 38 -6.19 5.14 -11.62
CA HIS A 38 -6.64 5.50 -10.28
C HIS A 38 -5.88 6.73 -9.76
N GLY A 39 -4.56 6.75 -9.91
CA GLY A 39 -3.72 7.94 -9.66
C GLY A 39 -3.39 8.22 -8.20
N ASP A 40 -4.03 7.49 -7.27
CA ASP A 40 -3.76 7.55 -5.82
C ASP A 40 -3.93 6.19 -5.12
N LEU A 41 -3.28 5.15 -5.64
CA LEU A 41 -3.31 3.83 -5.00
C LEU A 41 -2.45 3.85 -3.74
N HIS A 42 -3.06 3.60 -2.57
CA HIS A 42 -2.38 3.36 -1.29
C HIS A 42 -3.28 2.59 -0.32
N LEU A 43 -2.73 1.95 0.71
CA LEU A 43 -3.50 1.17 1.69
C LEU A 43 -4.63 1.93 2.43
N GLY A 44 -4.68 3.25 2.34
CA GLY A 44 -5.79 4.06 2.89
C GLY A 44 -7.04 4.03 2.00
N ASN A 45 -6.86 3.80 0.70
CA ASN A 45 -7.92 3.70 -0.30
C ASN A 45 -8.36 2.24 -0.54
N LEU A 46 -7.82 1.30 0.23
CA LEU A 46 -8.23 -0.10 0.25
C LEU A 46 -9.10 -0.34 1.47
N LEU A 47 -10.38 -0.62 1.24
CA LEU A 47 -11.34 -0.92 2.29
C LEU A 47 -11.60 -2.42 2.34
N LEU A 48 -11.91 -2.92 3.54
CA LEU A 48 -12.44 -4.27 3.72
C LEU A 48 -13.92 -4.19 4.01
N GLN A 49 -14.71 -4.97 3.26
CA GLN A 49 -16.15 -5.04 3.47
C GLN A 49 -16.46 -5.68 4.82
N LEU A 50 -17.37 -5.06 5.58
CA LEU A 50 -17.80 -5.63 6.85
C LEU A 50 -18.53 -6.98 6.63
N PRO A 51 -18.32 -7.97 7.52
CA PRO A 51 -18.92 -9.30 7.38
C PRO A 51 -20.45 -9.29 7.48
N SER A 52 -21.00 -8.33 8.21
CA SER A 52 -22.44 -8.14 8.37
C SER A 52 -22.82 -6.67 8.21
N SER A 53 -23.98 -6.45 7.60
CA SER A 53 -24.53 -5.11 7.44
C SER A 53 -24.85 -4.51 8.81
N LEU A 54 -24.32 -3.31 9.07
CA LEU A 54 -24.70 -2.53 10.25
C LEU A 54 -26.20 -2.20 10.25
N ASN A 55 -26.86 -2.22 9.07
CA ASN A 55 -28.30 -1.97 8.95
C ASN A 55 -29.16 -3.02 9.65
N ASN A 56 -28.59 -4.17 10.01
CA ASN A 56 -29.29 -5.24 10.72
C ASN A 56 -29.22 -5.09 12.25
N LEU A 57 -28.52 -4.08 12.77
CA LEU A 57 -28.40 -3.80 14.21
C LEU A 57 -29.29 -2.63 14.60
N SER A 58 -29.99 -2.75 15.73
CA SER A 58 -30.56 -1.56 16.39
C SER A 58 -29.44 -0.67 16.95
N VAL A 59 -29.75 0.59 17.28
CA VAL A 59 -28.79 1.52 17.89
C VAL A 59 -28.22 0.94 19.20
N GLU A 60 -29.06 0.31 20.01
CA GLU A 60 -28.66 -0.32 21.28
C GLU A 60 -27.74 -1.51 21.04
N GLN A 61 -28.01 -2.33 20.01
CA GLN A 61 -27.15 -3.46 19.64
C GLN A 61 -25.80 -2.99 19.09
N LEU A 62 -25.79 -1.88 18.35
CA LEU A 62 -24.57 -1.26 17.83
C LEU A 62 -23.69 -0.77 18.99
N TYR A 63 -24.28 -0.08 19.98
CA TYR A 63 -23.55 0.36 21.17
C TYR A 63 -23.13 -0.79 22.08
N ALA A 64 -23.94 -1.83 22.23
CA ALA A 64 -23.56 -3.01 22.99
C ALA A 64 -22.37 -3.75 22.36
N LYS A 65 -22.25 -3.71 21.03
CA LYS A 65 -21.18 -4.40 20.29
C LYS A 65 -19.89 -3.57 20.19
N PHE A 66 -19.99 -2.27 19.93
CA PHE A 66 -18.84 -1.43 19.59
C PHE A 66 -18.55 -0.33 20.62
N GLY A 67 -19.38 -0.21 21.67
CA GLY A 67 -19.32 0.87 22.64
C GLY A 67 -20.29 2.00 22.32
N ALA A 68 -20.78 2.67 23.36
CA ALA A 68 -21.55 3.90 23.22
C ALA A 68 -20.61 5.08 22.88
N PRO A 69 -21.10 6.12 22.17
CA PRO A 69 -20.31 7.31 21.88
C PRO A 69 -19.79 7.96 23.16
N GLU A 70 -18.47 8.16 23.23
CA GLU A 70 -17.83 8.89 24.32
C GLU A 70 -17.69 10.36 23.93
N LEU A 71 -18.05 11.26 24.85
CA LEU A 71 -17.93 12.69 24.65
C LEU A 71 -16.59 13.16 25.21
N GLU A 72 -15.78 13.77 24.35
CA GLU A 72 -14.56 14.44 24.77
C GLU A 72 -14.76 15.97 24.76
N PRO A 73 -14.41 16.68 25.84
CA PRO A 73 -14.59 18.12 25.90
C PRO A 73 -13.64 18.84 24.93
N VAL A 74 -14.16 19.83 24.21
CA VAL A 74 -13.32 20.74 23.44
C VAL A 74 -12.67 21.73 24.40
N VAL A 75 -11.35 21.75 24.44
CA VAL A 75 -10.55 22.65 25.28
C VAL A 75 -9.65 23.53 24.43
N ARG A 76 -9.45 24.78 24.84
CA ARG A 76 -8.48 25.66 24.18
C ARG A 76 -7.07 25.25 24.57
N LEU A 77 -6.13 25.35 23.62
CA LEU A 77 -4.71 25.04 23.86
C LEU A 77 -4.07 25.96 24.90
N ASP A 78 -4.58 27.19 25.05
CA ASP A 78 -4.14 28.16 26.06
C ASP A 78 -4.82 27.96 27.43
N GLY A 79 -5.73 26.98 27.57
CA GLY A 79 -6.43 26.67 28.81
C GLY A 79 -7.56 27.64 29.18
N GLU A 80 -7.79 28.67 28.39
CA GLU A 80 -8.84 29.66 28.64
C GLU A 80 -10.24 29.09 28.30
N PRO A 81 -11.32 29.67 28.85
CA PRO A 81 -12.68 29.25 28.51
C PRO A 81 -13.01 29.59 27.05
N ILE A 82 -13.84 28.73 26.43
CA ILE A 82 -14.39 28.97 25.09
C ILE A 82 -15.49 30.04 25.22
N PRO A 83 -15.38 31.20 24.54
CA PRO A 83 -16.42 32.21 24.62
C PRO A 83 -17.74 31.70 23.99
N PRO A 84 -18.91 31.96 24.60
CA PRO A 84 -20.20 31.46 24.11
C PRO A 84 -20.56 31.91 22.68
N SER A 85 -19.93 32.99 22.19
CA SER A 85 -20.20 33.59 20.88
C SER A 85 -19.52 32.90 19.70
N VAL A 86 -18.60 31.96 19.93
CA VAL A 86 -17.73 31.41 18.86
C VAL A 86 -18.38 30.24 18.11
N GLY A 87 -19.55 29.74 18.54
CA GLY A 87 -20.26 28.68 17.83
C GLY A 87 -19.51 27.33 17.78
N VAL A 88 -18.51 27.15 18.64
CA VAL A 88 -17.71 25.93 18.73
C VAL A 88 -18.47 24.89 19.58
N PRO A 89 -18.60 23.64 19.11
CA PRO A 89 -19.19 22.56 19.91
C PRO A 89 -18.46 22.38 21.25
N LEU A 90 -19.21 22.12 22.32
CA LEU A 90 -18.62 21.88 23.65
C LEU A 90 -17.91 20.53 23.76
N HIS A 91 -18.30 19.58 22.93
CA HIS A 91 -17.76 18.23 22.91
C HIS A 91 -17.55 17.76 21.48
N VAL A 92 -16.60 16.85 21.31
CA VAL A 92 -16.44 16.01 20.12
C VAL A 92 -16.71 14.57 20.49
N VAL A 93 -17.04 13.77 19.48
CA VAL A 93 -17.23 12.33 19.61
C VAL A 93 -16.12 11.67 18.78
N PRO A 94 -15.13 11.02 19.40
CA PRO A 94 -14.13 10.27 18.68
C PRO A 94 -14.75 9.16 17.82
N PRO A 95 -14.16 8.83 16.66
CA PRO A 95 -14.66 7.75 15.83
C PRO A 95 -14.52 6.40 16.55
N VAL A 96 -15.58 5.59 16.52
CA VAL A 96 -15.54 4.21 17.00
C VAL A 96 -14.73 3.33 16.03
N TRP A 97 -13.88 2.46 16.57
CA TRP A 97 -13.17 1.47 15.76
C TRP A 97 -14.06 0.24 15.53
N LEU A 98 -14.53 0.08 14.29
CA LEU A 98 -15.36 -1.05 13.85
C LEU A 98 -14.56 -2.19 13.21
N GLY A 99 -13.22 -2.13 13.29
CA GLY A 99 -12.33 -3.03 12.58
C GLY A 99 -12.02 -4.32 13.34
N LYS A 100 -11.27 -5.21 12.68
CA LYS A 100 -10.57 -6.34 13.29
C LYS A 100 -9.06 -6.17 13.11
N ALA A 101 -8.25 -6.80 13.95
CA ALA A 101 -6.81 -6.86 13.73
C ALA A 101 -6.51 -7.65 12.45
N SER A 102 -5.45 -7.28 11.72
CA SER A 102 -5.16 -7.87 10.41
C SER A 102 -4.90 -9.38 10.42
N ASP A 103 -4.38 -9.91 11.52
CA ASP A 103 -4.10 -11.33 11.72
C ASP A 103 -5.35 -12.15 12.12
N GLU A 104 -6.44 -11.48 12.47
CA GLU A 104 -7.73 -12.07 12.83
C GLU A 104 -8.74 -12.08 11.67
N ILE A 105 -8.39 -11.49 10.53
CA ILE A 105 -9.26 -11.49 9.36
C ILE A 105 -9.31 -12.91 8.77
N ASP A 106 -10.52 -13.46 8.68
CA ASP A 106 -10.76 -14.76 8.04
C ASP A 106 -10.77 -14.62 6.51
N PRO A 107 -10.37 -15.65 5.75
CA PRO A 107 -10.47 -15.65 4.29
C PRO A 107 -11.86 -15.30 3.74
N SER A 108 -12.95 -15.65 4.44
CA SER A 108 -14.32 -15.28 4.05
C SER A 108 -14.60 -13.78 4.21
N GLU A 109 -13.87 -13.09 5.07
CA GLU A 109 -14.04 -11.66 5.36
C GLU A 109 -13.06 -10.77 4.57
N ALA A 110 -12.12 -11.39 3.84
CA ALA A 110 -11.11 -10.71 3.04
C ALA A 110 -11.68 -10.15 1.73
N ASN A 111 -12.75 -9.35 1.79
CA ASN A 111 -13.39 -8.73 0.63
C ASN A 111 -12.89 -7.30 0.45
N LEU A 112 -12.04 -7.08 -0.54
CA LEU A 112 -11.41 -5.79 -0.81
C LEU A 112 -12.31 -4.91 -1.68
N LEU A 113 -12.44 -3.65 -1.29
CA LEU A 113 -13.04 -2.58 -2.09
C LEU A 113 -11.99 -1.51 -2.35
N LEU A 114 -11.75 -1.22 -3.63
CA LEU A 114 -10.96 -0.07 -4.05
C LEU A 114 -11.84 1.18 -4.01
N ASN A 115 -11.44 2.18 -3.26
CA ASN A 115 -12.20 3.41 -3.03
C ASN A 115 -11.40 4.65 -3.46
N ASP A 116 -12.10 5.79 -3.50
CA ASP A 116 -11.56 7.13 -3.73
C ASP A 116 -10.95 7.34 -5.13
N PHE A 117 -11.85 7.50 -6.10
CA PHE A 117 -11.52 7.88 -7.47
C PHE A 117 -11.44 9.40 -7.65
N GLY A 118 -11.30 10.19 -6.57
CA GLY A 118 -11.36 11.65 -6.62
C GLY A 118 -10.29 12.31 -7.48
N VAL A 119 -9.17 11.62 -7.72
CA VAL A 119 -8.07 12.07 -8.58
C VAL A 119 -7.81 11.15 -9.78
N ALA A 120 -8.70 10.20 -10.03
CA ALA A 120 -8.61 9.31 -11.19
C ALA A 120 -8.72 10.10 -12.50
N PHE A 121 -8.03 9.65 -13.55
CA PHE A 121 -7.99 10.35 -14.83
C PHE A 121 -7.91 9.39 -16.01
N ARG A 122 -8.26 9.89 -17.20
CA ARG A 122 -8.10 9.15 -18.47
C ARG A 122 -6.90 9.71 -19.24
N PRO A 123 -5.80 8.95 -19.40
CA PRO A 123 -4.63 9.43 -20.16
C PRO A 123 -4.95 9.85 -21.60
N ALA A 124 -6.00 9.28 -22.19
CA ALA A 124 -6.48 9.64 -23.54
C ALA A 124 -7.09 11.05 -23.63
N ASN A 125 -7.57 11.59 -22.51
CA ASN A 125 -8.35 12.84 -22.47
C ASN A 125 -7.71 13.93 -21.59
N GLU A 126 -6.84 13.56 -20.65
CA GLU A 126 -6.25 14.46 -19.66
C GLU A 126 -4.75 14.22 -19.54
N VAL A 127 -3.99 15.30 -19.50
CA VAL A 127 -2.56 15.28 -19.17
C VAL A 127 -2.39 15.44 -17.66
N ARG A 128 -1.92 14.39 -16.99
CA ARG A 128 -1.58 14.42 -15.57
C ARG A 128 -0.06 14.43 -15.38
N LEU A 129 0.49 15.55 -14.91
CA LEU A 129 1.94 15.69 -14.66
C LEU A 129 2.35 15.50 -13.19
N VAL A 130 1.37 15.53 -12.28
CA VAL A 130 1.61 15.45 -10.82
C VAL A 130 1.03 14.15 -10.28
N SER A 131 1.83 13.43 -9.49
CA SER A 131 1.36 12.27 -8.72
C SER A 131 0.84 12.71 -7.36
N TYR A 132 -0.38 12.27 -7.02
CA TYR A 132 -0.97 12.51 -5.70
C TYR A 132 -0.69 11.39 -4.70
N THR A 133 -0.17 10.24 -5.18
CA THR A 133 0.24 9.12 -4.33
C THR A 133 1.19 9.56 -3.21
N PRO A 134 1.07 8.96 -2.01
CA PRO A 134 2.05 9.11 -0.94
C PRO A 134 3.47 8.88 -1.44
N LEU A 135 4.41 9.67 -0.91
CA LEU A 135 5.78 9.74 -1.42
C LEU A 135 6.49 8.38 -1.46
N VAL A 136 6.28 7.53 -0.44
CA VAL A 136 6.91 6.21 -0.30
C VAL A 136 6.52 5.19 -1.38
N ILE A 137 5.39 5.38 -2.04
CA ILE A 137 4.90 4.50 -3.11
C ILE A 137 4.73 5.25 -4.45
N ARG A 138 5.23 6.49 -4.49
CA ARG A 138 5.19 7.33 -5.68
C ARG A 138 6.12 6.76 -6.75
N PRO A 139 5.65 6.68 -8.00
CA PRO A 139 6.51 6.25 -9.10
C PRO A 139 7.64 7.27 -9.37
N PRO A 140 8.85 6.80 -9.70
CA PRO A 140 10.05 7.64 -9.80
C PRO A 140 10.00 8.66 -10.95
N GLU A 141 9.30 8.35 -12.04
CA GLU A 141 9.12 9.28 -13.17
C GLU A 141 8.39 10.55 -12.76
N ALA A 142 7.57 10.54 -11.71
CA ALA A 142 6.93 11.75 -11.19
C ALA A 142 7.95 12.77 -10.65
N PHE A 143 9.16 12.32 -10.31
CA PHE A 143 10.27 13.18 -9.89
C PHE A 143 11.26 13.44 -11.03
N PHE A 144 11.63 12.42 -11.80
CA PHE A 144 12.68 12.52 -12.83
C PHE A 144 12.20 13.01 -14.20
N GLU A 145 10.90 12.89 -14.47
CA GLU A 145 10.26 13.29 -15.71
C GLU A 145 9.01 14.16 -15.46
N PRO A 146 9.15 15.32 -14.79
CA PRO A 146 8.01 16.14 -14.35
C PRO A 146 7.18 16.73 -15.50
N THR A 147 7.68 16.66 -16.74
CA THR A 147 6.97 17.09 -17.96
C THR A 147 6.39 15.93 -18.76
N THR A 148 6.63 14.68 -18.35
CA THR A 148 6.05 13.49 -18.98
C THR A 148 4.71 13.17 -18.30
N PRO A 149 3.61 12.98 -19.05
CA PRO A 149 2.33 12.57 -18.47
C PRO A 149 2.41 11.19 -17.79
N LEU A 150 1.82 11.10 -16.60
CA LEU A 150 1.55 9.83 -15.94
C LEU A 150 0.58 8.99 -16.76
N SER A 151 0.73 7.68 -16.67
CA SER A 151 -0.04 6.69 -17.43
C SER A 151 -0.43 5.51 -16.54
N PHE A 152 -1.06 4.48 -17.09
CA PHE A 152 -1.38 3.24 -16.36
C PHE A 152 -0.19 2.64 -15.59
N ALA A 153 1.03 2.85 -16.09
CA ALA A 153 2.27 2.39 -15.45
C ALA A 153 2.53 3.05 -14.08
N SER A 154 1.95 4.22 -13.77
CA SER A 154 2.07 4.84 -12.44
C SER A 154 1.32 4.03 -11.39
N ASP A 155 0.11 3.55 -11.71
CA ASP A 155 -0.65 2.68 -10.83
C ASP A 155 0.05 1.34 -10.64
N VAL A 156 0.67 0.78 -11.69
CA VAL A 156 1.39 -0.50 -11.61
C VAL A 156 2.56 -0.43 -10.63
N TRP A 157 3.29 0.68 -10.60
CA TRP A 157 4.34 0.89 -9.61
C TRP A 157 3.77 0.90 -8.18
N SER A 158 2.76 1.71 -7.93
CA SER A 158 2.13 1.80 -6.60
C SER A 158 1.50 0.46 -6.19
N LEU A 159 0.89 -0.27 -7.14
CA LEU A 159 0.37 -1.62 -6.95
C LEU A 159 1.48 -2.59 -6.50
N GLY A 160 2.66 -2.54 -7.12
CA GLY A 160 3.80 -3.38 -6.72
C GLY A 160 4.23 -3.12 -5.27
N CYS A 161 4.34 -1.84 -4.89
CA CYS A 161 4.63 -1.47 -3.51
C CYS A 161 3.56 -2.01 -2.53
N ILE A 162 2.28 -1.89 -2.88
CA ILE A 162 1.16 -2.34 -2.04
C ILE A 162 1.13 -3.87 -1.92
N ILE A 163 1.37 -4.62 -3.00
CA ILE A 163 1.43 -6.10 -2.95
C ILE A 163 2.49 -6.57 -1.95
N PHE A 164 3.70 -5.97 -1.99
CA PHE A 164 4.71 -6.27 -0.98
C PHE A 164 4.22 -5.92 0.43
N GLU A 165 3.61 -4.76 0.60
CA GLU A 165 3.16 -4.27 1.90
C GLU A 165 2.01 -5.11 2.50
N LEU A 166 1.15 -5.72 1.68
CA LEU A 166 0.14 -6.69 2.14
C LEU A 166 0.78 -7.96 2.72
N LEU A 167 1.97 -8.33 2.25
CA LEU A 167 2.69 -9.53 2.69
C LEU A 167 3.66 -9.27 3.85
N ALA A 168 4.12 -8.03 4.01
CA ALA A 168 5.11 -7.59 4.98
C ALA A 168 4.50 -6.84 6.17
N HIS A 169 5.25 -6.70 7.27
CA HIS A 169 4.83 -5.87 8.42
C HIS A 169 5.21 -4.38 8.28
N ARG A 170 5.92 -4.03 7.19
CA ARG A 170 6.39 -2.67 6.84
C ARG A 170 6.17 -2.38 5.37
N SER A 171 6.14 -1.09 5.02
CA SER A 171 6.08 -0.63 3.62
C SER A 171 7.38 -0.96 2.88
N LEU A 172 7.28 -1.16 1.56
CA LEU A 172 8.44 -1.51 0.74
C LEU A 172 9.52 -0.43 0.77
N ILE A 173 9.15 0.84 0.86
CA ILE A 173 10.03 1.99 1.11
C ILE A 173 9.53 2.65 2.39
N ASP A 174 10.43 3.02 3.30
CA ASP A 174 10.09 3.64 4.57
C ASP A 174 10.41 5.13 4.51
N GLY A 175 9.69 5.97 5.25
CA GLY A 175 9.94 7.40 5.19
C GLY A 175 8.86 8.24 5.85
N LEU A 176 8.77 8.18 7.18
CA LEU A 176 8.03 9.18 7.92
C LEU A 176 8.74 10.54 7.77
N LEU A 177 8.11 11.47 7.06
CA LEU A 177 8.66 12.80 6.77
C LEU A 177 10.01 12.79 6.00
N ALA A 178 10.34 11.68 5.34
CA ALA A 178 11.57 11.58 4.55
C ALA A 178 11.47 12.46 3.28
N PRO A 179 12.54 13.20 2.93
CA PRO A 179 12.56 13.97 1.69
C PRO A 179 12.64 13.05 0.45
N GLN A 180 12.19 13.56 -0.70
CA GLN A 180 12.17 12.84 -1.99
C GLN A 180 13.51 12.18 -2.35
N ASP A 181 14.64 12.84 -2.08
CA ASP A 181 15.98 12.32 -2.37
C ASP A 181 16.32 11.07 -1.54
N GLU A 182 15.86 10.99 -0.29
CA GLU A 182 16.09 9.81 0.57
C GLU A 182 15.25 8.61 0.11
N ILE A 183 14.03 8.87 -0.34
CA ILE A 183 13.15 7.88 -0.96
C ILE A 183 13.80 7.32 -2.23
N THR A 184 14.36 8.19 -3.05
CA THR A 184 15.12 7.81 -4.26
C THR A 184 16.32 6.92 -3.91
N ALA A 185 17.09 7.28 -2.88
CA ALA A 185 18.21 6.47 -2.42
C ALA A 185 17.79 5.07 -1.98
N GLN A 186 16.68 4.95 -1.25
CA GLN A 186 16.14 3.65 -0.86
C GLN A 186 15.66 2.81 -2.05
N GLN A 187 15.06 3.44 -3.07
CA GLN A 187 14.69 2.77 -4.30
C GLN A 187 15.92 2.27 -5.05
N VAL A 188 17.03 3.04 -5.08
CA VAL A 188 18.30 2.60 -5.67
C VAL A 188 18.92 1.42 -4.89
N HIS A 189 18.91 1.45 -3.56
CA HIS A 189 19.35 0.30 -2.76
C HIS A 189 18.52 -0.96 -3.00
N LEU A 190 17.25 -0.79 -3.38
CA LEU A 190 16.33 -1.88 -3.67
C LEU A 190 16.51 -2.45 -5.08
N GLN A 191 16.45 -1.59 -6.10
CA GLN A 191 16.39 -1.98 -7.52
C GLN A 191 17.73 -1.91 -8.25
N GLY A 192 18.73 -1.25 -7.68
CA GLY A 192 20.00 -0.98 -8.35
C GLY A 192 20.03 0.41 -9.01
N PRO A 193 20.99 0.67 -9.91
CA PRO A 193 21.22 2.00 -10.44
C PRO A 193 20.03 2.51 -11.26
N LEU A 194 19.78 3.83 -11.20
CA LEU A 194 18.81 4.52 -12.05
C LEU A 194 19.26 4.48 -13.53
N PRO A 195 18.34 4.71 -14.48
CA PRO A 195 18.70 5.03 -15.85
C PRO A 195 19.72 6.20 -15.91
N PRO A 196 20.71 6.19 -16.82
CA PRO A 196 21.81 7.16 -16.79
C PRO A 196 21.38 8.64 -16.78
N ASP A 197 20.38 9.00 -17.58
CA ASP A 197 19.78 10.34 -17.62
C ASP A 197 19.10 10.74 -16.30
N TRP A 198 18.47 9.80 -15.59
CA TRP A 198 17.91 10.06 -14.25
C TRP A 198 19.03 10.17 -13.21
N TRP A 199 20.03 9.29 -13.32
CA TRP A 199 21.20 9.27 -12.45
C TRP A 199 21.98 10.59 -12.48
N ASP A 200 22.16 11.16 -13.68
CA ASP A 200 22.87 12.43 -13.88
C ASP A 200 22.06 13.66 -13.46
N ARG A 201 20.72 13.59 -13.54
CA ARG A 201 19.83 14.66 -13.06
C ARG A 201 19.68 14.70 -11.54
N TRP A 202 20.04 13.64 -10.83
CA TRP A 202 19.89 13.58 -9.39
C TRP A 202 21.00 14.38 -8.67
N GLU A 203 20.81 15.69 -8.50
CA GLU A 203 21.84 16.60 -7.98
C GLU A 203 22.37 16.22 -6.59
N LYS A 204 21.48 15.77 -5.68
CA LYS A 204 21.85 15.43 -4.30
C LYS A 204 22.34 13.99 -4.13
N ARG A 205 22.45 13.23 -5.22
CA ARG A 205 22.91 11.83 -5.23
C ARG A 205 24.21 11.62 -4.44
N SER A 206 25.13 12.58 -4.52
CA SER A 206 26.45 12.54 -3.87
C SER A 206 26.41 12.42 -2.34
N LYS A 207 25.25 12.63 -1.71
CA LYS A 207 25.04 12.34 -0.28
C LYS A 207 24.96 10.83 0.01
N TRP A 208 24.53 10.01 -0.96
CA TRP A 208 24.30 8.58 -0.79
C TRP A 208 25.19 7.71 -1.66
N PHE A 209 25.62 8.19 -2.83
CA PHE A 209 26.39 7.39 -3.79
C PHE A 209 27.60 8.16 -4.33
N ASP A 210 28.70 7.45 -4.55
CA ASP A 210 29.88 8.01 -5.22
C ASP A 210 29.67 8.15 -6.74
N MET A 211 30.70 8.62 -7.46
CA MET A 211 30.66 8.78 -8.91
C MET A 211 30.64 7.44 -9.67
N ALA A 212 31.05 6.34 -9.04
CA ALA A 212 31.02 5.00 -9.61
C ALA A 212 29.70 4.26 -9.31
N GLY A 213 28.80 4.85 -8.51
CA GLY A 213 27.52 4.27 -8.14
C GLY A 213 27.56 3.40 -6.88
N ASN A 214 28.68 3.39 -6.15
CA ASN A 214 28.76 2.67 -4.88
C ASN A 214 28.08 3.47 -3.77
N ALA A 215 27.37 2.76 -2.90
CA ALA A 215 26.76 3.38 -1.72
C ALA A 215 27.86 3.91 -0.78
N LEU A 216 27.67 5.13 -0.30
CA LEU A 216 28.52 5.78 0.71
C LEU A 216 28.12 5.36 2.14
N SER A 217 26.94 4.77 2.31
CA SER A 217 26.46 4.24 3.59
C SER A 217 27.13 2.91 3.92
N ASN A 218 27.10 2.51 5.19
CA ASN A 218 27.59 1.20 5.59
C ASN A 218 26.72 0.09 4.98
N GLU A 219 27.27 -1.11 4.81
CA GLU A 219 26.49 -2.26 4.31
C GLU A 219 25.23 -2.54 5.15
N CYS A 220 25.29 -2.27 6.46
CA CYS A 220 24.13 -2.41 7.35
C CYS A 220 22.96 -1.46 7.04
N ASP A 221 23.20 -0.41 6.28
CA ASP A 221 22.20 0.59 5.88
C ASP A 221 21.63 0.30 4.48
N VAL A 222 22.18 -0.69 3.76
CA VAL A 222 21.69 -1.12 2.44
C VAL A 222 20.60 -2.17 2.61
N TRP A 223 19.39 -1.86 2.14
CA TRP A 223 18.21 -2.71 2.24
C TRP A 223 17.80 -3.25 0.88
N THR A 224 18.42 -4.37 0.49
CA THR A 224 18.13 -5.11 -0.74
C THR A 224 16.79 -5.85 -0.70
N TRP A 225 16.33 -6.35 -1.84
CA TRP A 225 15.14 -7.21 -1.94
C TRP A 225 15.17 -8.39 -0.97
N ASP A 226 16.26 -9.16 -0.96
CA ASP A 226 16.37 -10.34 -0.10
C ASP A 226 16.32 -9.97 1.38
N ARG A 227 17.03 -8.91 1.78
CA ARG A 227 17.01 -8.45 3.17
C ARG A 227 15.63 -7.94 3.57
N ARG A 228 14.97 -7.12 2.75
CA ARG A 228 13.60 -6.63 3.04
C ARG A 228 12.62 -7.80 3.13
N PHE A 229 12.71 -8.77 2.23
CA PHE A 229 11.87 -9.96 2.29
C PHE A 229 12.11 -10.78 3.56
N ASP A 230 13.36 -11.08 3.88
CA ASP A 230 13.69 -11.92 5.03
C ASP A 230 13.34 -11.22 6.35
N GLU A 231 13.69 -9.94 6.51
CA GLU A 231 13.44 -9.17 7.73
C GLU A 231 11.99 -8.71 7.87
N TRP A 232 11.30 -8.40 6.77
CA TRP A 232 9.97 -7.78 6.84
C TRP A 232 8.81 -8.70 6.52
N VAL A 233 9.06 -9.81 5.83
CA VAL A 233 8.05 -10.84 5.50
C VAL A 233 8.29 -12.10 6.31
N GLN A 234 9.47 -12.73 6.19
CA GLN A 234 9.69 -14.08 6.72
C GLN A 234 9.89 -14.14 8.23
N LYS A 235 10.85 -13.39 8.77
CA LYS A 235 11.17 -13.41 10.21
C LYS A 235 9.97 -13.06 11.10
N PRO A 236 9.16 -12.02 10.79
CA PRO A 236 7.97 -11.73 11.59
C PRO A 236 6.95 -12.87 11.51
N ARG A 237 6.70 -13.45 10.33
CA ARG A 237 5.80 -14.61 10.21
C ARG A 237 6.27 -15.78 11.08
N GLN A 238 7.58 -16.08 11.06
CA GLN A 238 8.17 -17.13 11.90
C GLN A 238 8.03 -16.84 13.40
N SER A 239 8.32 -15.60 13.83
CA SER A 239 8.27 -15.24 15.25
C SER A 239 6.88 -15.29 15.84
N TYR A 240 5.85 -15.08 15.00
CA TYR A 240 4.44 -15.16 15.39
C TYR A 240 3.78 -16.52 15.04
N GLY A 241 4.56 -17.52 14.58
CA GLY A 241 4.04 -18.85 14.26
C GLY A 241 3.08 -18.90 13.06
N MET A 242 3.14 -17.92 12.17
CA MET A 242 2.31 -17.81 10.97
C MET A 242 2.89 -18.64 9.82
N GLU A 243 2.05 -18.97 8.83
CA GLU A 243 2.51 -19.56 7.57
C GLU A 243 3.54 -18.63 6.90
N VAL A 244 4.65 -19.22 6.45
CA VAL A 244 5.77 -18.54 5.79
C VAL A 244 5.72 -18.78 4.28
N ILE A 245 6.36 -17.89 3.51
CA ILE A 245 6.44 -18.00 2.06
C ILE A 245 7.53 -19.02 1.68
N GLY A 246 7.19 -19.97 0.80
CA GLY A 246 8.12 -20.98 0.31
C GLY A 246 9.16 -20.41 -0.66
N LYS A 247 10.25 -21.14 -0.92
CA LYS A 247 11.34 -20.68 -1.80
C LYS A 247 10.86 -20.38 -3.23
N GLU A 248 10.05 -21.27 -3.81
CA GLU A 248 9.50 -21.08 -5.17
C GLU A 248 8.62 -19.83 -5.26
N GLU A 249 7.78 -19.62 -4.24
CA GLU A 249 6.90 -18.45 -4.17
C GLU A 249 7.70 -17.16 -3.99
N LYS A 250 8.75 -17.17 -3.13
CA LYS A 250 9.67 -16.02 -2.97
C LYS A 250 10.24 -15.61 -4.32
N VAL A 251 10.74 -16.56 -5.10
CA VAL A 251 11.33 -16.28 -6.42
C VAL A 251 10.27 -15.65 -7.34
N ALA A 252 9.11 -16.28 -7.49
CA ALA A 252 8.05 -15.78 -8.37
C ALA A 252 7.52 -14.39 -7.93
N LEU A 253 7.38 -14.17 -6.62
CA LEU A 253 6.94 -12.88 -6.07
C LEU A 253 7.98 -11.79 -6.37
N LEU A 254 9.25 -12.03 -6.09
CA LEU A 254 10.30 -11.03 -6.31
C LEU A 254 10.52 -10.75 -7.80
N GLU A 255 10.35 -11.74 -8.68
CA GLU A 255 10.36 -11.53 -10.12
C GLU A 255 9.22 -10.60 -10.56
N LEU A 256 7.98 -10.86 -10.10
CA LEU A 256 6.84 -10.00 -10.38
C LEU A 256 7.07 -8.57 -9.86
N LEU A 257 7.46 -8.41 -8.60
CA LEU A 257 7.65 -7.10 -7.98
C LEU A 257 8.74 -6.28 -8.69
N ARG A 258 9.85 -6.92 -9.10
CA ARG A 258 10.90 -6.25 -9.88
C ARG A 258 10.40 -5.78 -11.24
N TRP A 259 9.55 -6.55 -11.90
CA TRP A 259 8.95 -6.18 -13.19
C TRP A 259 7.99 -4.99 -13.05
N MET A 260 7.12 -5.02 -12.03
CA MET A 260 6.21 -3.92 -11.71
C MET A 260 6.93 -2.62 -11.30
N LEU A 261 8.11 -2.77 -10.69
CA LEU A 261 8.96 -1.67 -10.21
C LEU A 261 10.15 -1.42 -11.15
N ALA A 262 9.99 -1.71 -12.43
CA ALA A 262 10.96 -1.29 -13.44
C ALA A 262 11.05 0.24 -13.47
N TRP A 263 12.25 0.78 -13.64
CA TRP A 263 12.48 2.23 -13.60
C TRP A 263 11.64 2.95 -14.64
N ARG A 264 11.70 2.50 -15.90
CA ARG A 264 10.95 3.13 -16.97
C ARG A 264 9.49 2.67 -16.96
N PRO A 265 8.53 3.60 -17.09
CA PRO A 265 7.11 3.26 -17.19
C PRO A 265 6.82 2.24 -18.30
N GLY A 266 7.49 2.36 -19.45
CA GLY A 266 7.29 1.46 -20.60
C GLY A 266 7.88 0.06 -20.45
N GLU A 267 8.67 -0.21 -19.40
CA GLU A 267 9.21 -1.54 -19.10
C GLU A 267 8.33 -2.30 -18.09
N ARG A 268 7.34 -1.62 -17.50
CA ARG A 268 6.42 -2.20 -16.53
C ARG A 268 5.33 -3.01 -17.24
N PRO A 269 4.81 -4.08 -16.62
CA PRO A 269 3.66 -4.79 -17.13
C PRO A 269 2.41 -3.92 -17.11
N SER A 270 1.45 -4.22 -17.97
CA SER A 270 0.06 -3.85 -17.77
C SER A 270 -0.54 -4.58 -16.56
N ALA A 271 -1.62 -4.05 -15.99
CA ALA A 271 -2.33 -4.73 -14.89
C ALA A 271 -2.90 -6.10 -15.32
N GLU A 272 -3.21 -6.30 -16.59
CA GLU A 272 -3.60 -7.61 -17.14
C GLU A 272 -2.42 -8.60 -17.14
N GLU A 273 -1.24 -8.16 -17.57
CA GLU A 273 -0.02 -8.99 -17.54
C GLU A 273 0.41 -9.33 -16.10
N VAL A 274 0.20 -8.41 -15.15
CA VAL A 274 0.38 -8.69 -13.71
C VAL A 274 -0.46 -9.90 -13.29
N LEU A 275 -1.75 -9.93 -13.65
CA LEU A 275 -2.64 -11.05 -13.34
C LEU A 275 -2.20 -12.36 -13.99
N GLY A 276 -1.58 -12.29 -15.17
CA GLY A 276 -1.01 -13.44 -15.88
C GLY A 276 0.32 -13.95 -15.32
N SER A 277 0.92 -13.26 -14.35
CA SER A 277 2.23 -13.65 -13.82
C SER A 277 2.20 -14.98 -13.05
N THR A 278 3.37 -15.62 -12.93
CA THR A 278 3.53 -16.88 -12.20
C THR A 278 3.06 -16.76 -10.74
N TRP A 279 3.38 -15.65 -10.06
CA TRP A 279 2.97 -15.47 -8.67
C TRP A 279 1.45 -15.33 -8.53
N MET A 280 0.82 -14.54 -9.40
CA MET A 280 -0.62 -14.34 -9.38
C MET A 280 -1.38 -15.64 -9.66
N THR A 281 -0.99 -16.37 -10.72
CA THR A 281 -1.71 -17.57 -11.16
C THR A 281 -1.52 -18.78 -10.23
N ARG A 282 -0.35 -18.95 -9.61
CA ARG A 282 -0.07 -20.12 -8.74
C ARG A 282 -0.42 -19.90 -7.26
N TRP A 283 -0.44 -18.68 -6.75
CA TRP A 283 -0.66 -18.42 -5.31
C TRP A 283 -1.77 -17.40 -5.04
N ALA A 284 -1.75 -16.23 -5.69
CA ALA A 284 -2.67 -15.15 -5.31
C ALA A 284 -4.13 -15.38 -5.76
N LEU A 285 -4.34 -15.69 -7.04
CA LEU A 285 -5.67 -15.96 -7.61
C LEU A 285 -6.33 -17.20 -7.01
N PRO A 286 -5.61 -18.34 -6.78
CA PRO A 286 -6.18 -19.47 -6.04
C PRO A 286 -6.66 -19.09 -4.63
N ALA A 287 -5.88 -18.30 -3.89
CA ALA A 287 -6.28 -17.83 -2.56
C ALA A 287 -7.53 -16.93 -2.64
N TYR A 288 -7.62 -16.08 -3.67
CA TYR A 288 -8.82 -15.29 -3.91
C TYR A 288 -10.05 -16.15 -4.23
N ASP A 289 -9.91 -17.16 -5.08
CA ASP A 289 -10.99 -18.09 -5.40
C ASP A 289 -11.49 -18.87 -4.17
N GLU A 290 -10.59 -19.24 -3.26
CA GLU A 290 -10.93 -19.85 -1.98
C GLU A 290 -11.69 -18.88 -1.06
N SER A 291 -11.19 -17.66 -0.88
CA SER A 291 -11.87 -16.58 -0.13
C SER A 291 -13.28 -16.34 -0.65
N ARG A 292 -13.43 -16.23 -1.98
CA ARG A 292 -14.72 -15.98 -2.62
C ARG A 292 -15.72 -17.12 -2.40
N LYS A 293 -15.26 -18.37 -2.48
CA LYS A 293 -16.11 -19.55 -2.17
C LYS A 293 -16.53 -19.56 -0.71
N ALA A 294 -15.65 -19.16 0.20
CA ALA A 294 -15.93 -19.08 1.62
C ALA A 294 -16.96 -17.99 1.95
N TRP A 295 -16.92 -16.85 1.25
CA TRP A 295 -17.89 -15.76 1.41
C TRP A 295 -19.32 -16.13 0.96
N THR A 296 -19.45 -16.91 -0.12
CA THR A 296 -20.75 -17.30 -0.67
C THR A 296 -21.50 -18.38 0.14
N ARG A 297 -20.91 -18.88 1.23
CA ARG A 297 -21.51 -19.90 2.10
C ARG A 297 -22.13 -19.25 3.33
#